data_AF-A0A930NL10-F1
#
_entry.id   AF-A0A930NL10-F1
#
_cell.length_a   1.000
_cell.length_b   1.000
_cell.length_c   1.000
_cell.angle_alpha   90.00
_cell.angle_beta   90.00
_cell.angle_gamma   90.00
#
_symmetry.space_group_name_H-M   'P 1'
#
loop_
_entity.id
_entity.type
_entity.pdbx_description
1 polymer ?
#
loop_
_entity_poly.entity_id
_entity_poly.type
_entity_poly.pdbx_seq_one_letter_code
_entity_poly.pdbx_strand_id
1 'polypeptide(L)'
;MSKLTDDLEKDINEWGLQDAEFNEQLNSLQKLIRDWPSYSGNVQEEFNRLTGLQKEDYYFIFLCATLQGMRQYLVTDFKERLSDQEAAKLTKGNKKESSSRGNARLYQSIDKIRLNPVPFDAISGGKELKAGVSGYNHRFVCPGHDPILGYLFGTINIMTGTITVIKGLKPTGDLLDFGLKNYYVKTEILNFIKNDKEILIFRDFLKEEVGPFSELLDAVAKRIKKDKKEGLQALCEALFKEYEHLKSDKISSQSLPIPCIGMISPDLASEFSKAGLDFENLETIGKQYTYSYIINTIISMLYYALHKTTDGYEDKHKVRIQKILNVANTIATSSNLVYCLVTSIFNENNFRKFDVGGFVYTFHQLIQSADFINLMEEKYIIESMKNKINII
;
A
#
# COMPACT_ATOMS: atom_id res chain seq x y z
N MET A 1 14.74 44.44 -6.82
CA MET A 1 15.84 44.62 -7.79
C MET A 1 16.44 46.00 -7.68
N SER A 2 15.69 47.12 -7.83
CA SER A 2 16.26 48.48 -7.67
C SER A 2 16.93 48.69 -6.31
N LYS A 3 16.27 48.29 -5.23
CA LYS A 3 16.83 48.37 -3.87
C LYS A 3 18.15 47.60 -3.71
N LEU A 4 18.31 46.45 -4.38
CA LEU A 4 19.52 45.64 -4.28
C LEU A 4 20.70 46.32 -5.00
N THR A 5 20.44 46.93 -6.16
CA THR A 5 21.42 47.75 -6.88
C THR A 5 21.79 49.01 -6.09
N ASP A 6 20.80 49.67 -5.49
CA ASP A 6 20.99 50.88 -4.67
C ASP A 6 21.80 50.57 -3.39
N ASP A 7 21.52 49.44 -2.74
CA ASP A 7 22.25 48.99 -1.53
C ASP A 7 23.70 48.62 -1.88
N LEU A 8 23.96 47.95 -3.02
CA LEU A 8 25.32 47.61 -3.48
C LEU A 8 26.17 48.84 -3.80
N GLU A 9 25.56 49.83 -4.46
CA GLU A 9 26.24 51.09 -4.81
C GLU A 9 26.59 51.90 -3.56
N LYS A 10 25.72 51.85 -2.54
CA LYS A 10 25.97 52.48 -1.24
C LYS A 10 27.15 51.83 -0.50
N ASP A 11 27.17 50.50 -0.36
CA ASP A 11 28.22 49.78 0.37
C ASP A 11 29.62 49.98 -0.27
N ILE A 12 29.68 50.08 -1.59
CA ILE A 12 30.92 50.32 -2.35
C ILE A 12 31.47 51.73 -2.13
N ASN A 13 30.59 52.72 -2.13
CA ASN A 13 30.96 54.10 -1.83
C ASN A 13 31.49 54.24 -0.39
N GLU A 14 30.97 53.42 0.54
CA GLU A 14 31.48 53.34 1.92
C GLU A 14 32.85 52.66 2.03
N TRP A 15 33.20 51.72 1.13
CA TRP A 15 34.47 50.97 1.17
C TRP A 15 35.64 51.62 0.42
N GLY A 16 35.40 52.69 -0.35
CA GLY A 16 36.46 53.44 -1.03
C GLY A 16 37.20 52.67 -2.13
N LEU A 17 36.61 51.58 -2.64
CA LEU A 17 37.15 50.75 -3.71
C LEU A 17 36.84 51.42 -5.07
N GLN A 18 37.71 52.32 -5.52
CA GLN A 18 37.55 53.05 -6.79
C GLN A 18 38.75 52.85 -7.72
N ASP A 19 38.99 51.60 -8.13
CA ASP A 19 39.79 51.35 -9.33
C ASP A 19 38.87 51.28 -10.56
N ALA A 20 39.38 51.69 -11.73
CA ALA A 20 38.63 51.71 -12.98
C ALA A 20 38.11 50.31 -13.36
N GLU A 21 38.91 49.28 -13.12
CA GLU A 21 38.56 47.87 -13.37
C GLU A 21 37.38 47.40 -12.49
N PHE A 22 37.38 47.80 -11.21
CA PHE A 22 36.30 47.47 -10.28
C PHE A 22 34.97 48.16 -10.68
N ASN A 23 35.03 49.43 -11.07
CA ASN A 23 33.85 50.17 -11.54
C ASN A 23 33.27 49.59 -12.84
N GLU A 24 34.11 49.07 -13.73
CA GLU A 24 33.67 48.41 -14.96
C GLU A 24 32.95 47.09 -14.69
N GLN A 25 33.49 46.26 -13.79
CA GLN A 25 32.85 45.02 -13.32
C GLN A 25 31.52 45.31 -12.62
N LEU A 26 31.47 46.34 -11.77
CA LEU A 26 30.25 46.74 -11.07
C LEU A 26 29.14 47.16 -12.03
N ASN A 27 29.45 48.06 -12.98
CA ASN A 27 28.49 48.53 -13.97
C ASN A 27 27.93 47.37 -14.80
N SER A 28 28.78 46.39 -15.11
CA SER A 28 28.38 45.21 -15.86
C SER A 28 27.50 44.27 -15.04
N LEU A 29 27.77 44.09 -13.75
CA LEU A 29 26.91 43.36 -12.81
C LEU A 29 25.56 44.05 -12.60
N GLN A 30 25.53 45.36 -12.39
CA GLN A 30 24.29 46.13 -12.25
C GLN A 30 23.43 46.02 -13.52
N LYS A 31 24.05 46.11 -14.70
CA LYS A 31 23.37 45.89 -15.99
C LYS A 31 22.81 44.48 -16.11
N LEU A 32 23.58 43.47 -15.73
CA LEU A 32 23.12 42.07 -15.72
C LEU A 32 21.91 41.87 -14.79
N ILE A 33 21.96 42.42 -13.57
CA ILE A 33 20.86 42.36 -12.60
C ILE A 33 19.61 43.04 -13.18
N ARG A 34 19.75 44.22 -13.78
CA ARG A 34 18.61 44.93 -14.38
C ARG A 34 17.98 44.16 -15.53
N ASP A 35 18.81 43.57 -16.40
CA ASP A 35 18.37 42.85 -17.59
C ASP A 35 17.94 41.40 -17.26
N TRP A 36 18.16 40.95 -16.00
CA TRP A 36 17.93 39.58 -15.54
C TRP A 36 16.53 39.02 -15.83
N PRO A 37 15.41 39.71 -15.53
CA PRO A 37 14.07 39.14 -15.76
C PRO A 37 13.80 38.81 -17.24
N SER A 38 14.31 39.66 -18.15
CA SER A 38 14.19 39.43 -19.59
C SER A 38 15.09 38.29 -20.05
N TYR A 39 16.34 38.26 -19.55
CA TYR A 39 17.29 37.20 -19.86
C TYR A 39 16.82 35.83 -19.35
N SER A 40 16.36 35.73 -18.11
CA SER A 40 15.85 34.48 -17.53
C SER A 40 14.64 33.94 -18.28
N GLY A 41 13.76 34.82 -18.76
CA GLY A 41 12.62 34.43 -19.61
C GLY A 41 13.09 33.81 -20.94
N ASN A 42 14.05 34.44 -21.62
CA ASN A 42 14.62 33.92 -22.86
C ASN A 42 15.32 32.56 -22.65
N VAL A 43 16.05 32.41 -21.54
CA VAL A 43 16.73 31.15 -21.18
C VAL A 43 15.72 30.04 -20.92
N GLN A 44 14.61 30.35 -20.23
CA GLN A 44 13.51 29.41 -20.02
C GLN A 44 12.84 28.99 -21.33
N GLU A 45 12.60 29.92 -22.26
CA GLU A 45 12.10 29.59 -23.59
C GLU A 45 13.07 28.70 -24.38
N GLU A 46 14.37 28.96 -24.29
CA GLU A 46 15.39 28.12 -24.90
C GLU A 46 15.40 26.70 -24.32
N PHE A 47 15.35 26.56 -23.00
CA PHE A 47 15.22 25.27 -22.32
C PHE A 47 13.98 24.51 -22.80
N ASN A 48 12.83 25.18 -22.87
CA ASN A 48 11.58 24.59 -23.34
C ASN A 48 11.67 24.12 -24.79
N ARG A 49 12.34 24.89 -25.65
CA ARG A 49 12.59 24.53 -27.05
C ARG A 49 13.52 23.33 -27.17
N LEU A 50 14.62 23.30 -26.41
CA LEU A 50 15.60 22.21 -26.45
C LEU A 50 15.02 20.89 -25.93
N THR A 51 14.23 20.97 -24.86
CA THR A 51 13.64 19.81 -24.18
C THR A 51 12.23 19.48 -24.66
N GLY A 52 11.71 20.18 -25.67
CA GLY A 52 10.42 19.90 -26.29
C GLY A 52 10.40 18.53 -26.95
N LEU A 53 9.20 17.93 -27.00
CA LEU A 53 8.99 16.66 -27.69
C LEU A 53 9.22 16.81 -29.20
N GLN A 54 9.95 15.88 -29.79
CA GLN A 54 10.22 15.80 -31.22
C GLN A 54 9.38 14.71 -31.90
N LYS A 55 9.45 14.64 -33.23
CA LYS A 55 8.63 13.71 -34.02
C LYS A 55 8.90 12.26 -33.65
N GLU A 56 10.16 11.94 -33.36
CA GLU A 56 10.64 10.63 -32.99
C GLU A 56 10.10 10.19 -31.61
N ASP A 57 9.87 11.15 -30.71
CA ASP A 57 9.38 10.90 -29.35
C ASP A 57 7.95 10.34 -29.35
N TYR A 58 7.13 10.68 -30.36
CA TYR A 58 5.76 10.18 -30.48
C TYR A 58 5.73 8.66 -30.70
N TYR A 59 6.74 8.06 -31.33
CA TYR A 59 6.83 6.60 -31.44
C TYR A 59 7.01 5.95 -30.06
N PHE A 60 7.78 6.57 -29.17
CA PHE A 60 7.96 6.09 -27.80
C PHE A 60 6.73 6.32 -26.94
N ILE A 61 6.01 7.43 -27.14
CA ILE A 61 4.72 7.66 -26.50
C ILE A 61 3.75 6.55 -26.90
N PHE A 62 3.63 6.27 -28.20
CA PHE A 62 2.74 5.22 -28.71
C PHE A 62 3.14 3.83 -28.19
N LEU A 63 4.43 3.48 -28.26
CA LEU A 63 4.94 2.21 -27.77
C LEU A 63 4.67 2.04 -26.28
N CYS A 64 4.99 3.06 -25.48
CA CYS A 64 4.78 3.04 -24.03
C CYS A 64 3.28 2.91 -23.72
N ALA A 65 2.42 3.76 -24.29
CA ALA A 65 0.98 3.71 -24.08
C ALA A 65 0.38 2.34 -24.46
N THR A 66 0.88 1.73 -25.55
CA THR A 66 0.47 0.39 -25.97
C THR A 66 0.86 -0.68 -24.96
N LEU A 67 2.12 -0.68 -24.49
CA LEU A 67 2.58 -1.64 -23.47
C LEU A 67 1.84 -1.45 -22.15
N GLN A 68 1.61 -0.20 -21.75
CA GLN A 68 0.82 0.15 -20.58
C GLN A 68 -0.63 -0.38 -20.73
N GLY A 69 -1.26 -0.19 -21.89
CA GLY A 69 -2.57 -0.78 -22.19
C GLY A 69 -2.56 -2.31 -22.16
N MET A 70 -1.57 -2.95 -22.77
CA MET A 70 -1.45 -4.42 -22.78
C MET A 70 -1.41 -4.99 -21.36
N ARG A 71 -0.63 -4.42 -20.44
CA ARG A 71 -0.61 -4.92 -19.04
C ARG A 71 -1.98 -4.79 -18.36
N GLN A 72 -2.68 -3.68 -18.60
CA GLN A 72 -3.98 -3.37 -17.97
C GLN A 72 -5.04 -4.39 -18.35
N TYR A 73 -5.12 -4.76 -19.63
CA TYR A 73 -6.21 -5.60 -20.14
C TYR A 73 -5.89 -7.09 -20.19
N LEU A 74 -4.61 -7.48 -20.19
CA LEU A 74 -4.19 -8.87 -20.40
C LEU A 74 -3.59 -9.55 -19.17
N VAL A 75 -3.07 -8.78 -18.19
CA VAL A 75 -2.18 -9.34 -17.16
C VAL A 75 -2.64 -9.06 -15.73
N THR A 76 -3.32 -7.95 -15.49
CA THR A 76 -3.50 -7.42 -14.11
C THR A 76 -4.95 -7.32 -13.65
N ASP A 77 -5.79 -8.27 -14.04
CA ASP A 77 -7.17 -8.34 -13.56
C ASP A 77 -7.21 -8.63 -12.06
N PHE A 78 -8.13 -7.99 -11.35
CA PHE A 78 -8.54 -8.47 -10.04
C PHE A 78 -9.07 -9.90 -10.14
N LYS A 79 -8.66 -10.77 -9.21
CA LYS A 79 -9.04 -12.19 -9.25
C LYS A 79 -10.52 -12.40 -8.88
N GLU A 80 -11.09 -13.49 -9.39
CA GLU A 80 -12.40 -13.95 -8.91
C GLU A 80 -12.29 -14.41 -7.47
N ARG A 81 -13.29 -14.06 -6.67
CA ARG A 81 -13.34 -14.46 -5.28
C ARG A 81 -14.14 -15.74 -5.15
N LEU A 82 -13.59 -16.67 -4.38
CA LEU A 82 -14.26 -17.93 -4.07
C LEU A 82 -15.22 -17.73 -2.90
N SER A 83 -16.26 -18.57 -2.82
CA SER A 83 -17.00 -18.68 -1.57
C SER A 83 -16.09 -19.18 -0.45
N ASP A 84 -16.43 -18.89 0.82
CA ASP A 84 -15.62 -19.34 1.96
C ASP A 84 -15.42 -20.87 1.95
N GLN A 85 -16.44 -21.63 1.51
CA GLN A 85 -16.38 -23.09 1.41
C GLN A 85 -15.42 -23.58 0.32
N GLU A 86 -15.45 -22.95 -0.86
CA GLU A 86 -14.54 -23.27 -1.96
C GLU A 86 -13.09 -22.91 -1.63
N ALA A 87 -12.89 -21.73 -1.03
CA ALA A 87 -11.58 -21.26 -0.56
C ALA A 87 -10.97 -22.21 0.49
N ALA A 88 -11.78 -22.64 1.46
CA ALA A 88 -11.38 -23.61 2.47
C ALA A 88 -11.04 -24.98 1.83
N LYS A 89 -11.86 -25.46 0.89
CA LYS A 89 -11.61 -26.75 0.20
C LYS A 89 -10.32 -26.71 -0.63
N LEU A 90 -10.04 -25.61 -1.32
CA LEU A 90 -8.82 -25.45 -2.11
C LEU A 90 -7.56 -25.42 -1.24
N THR A 91 -7.65 -24.82 -0.05
CA THR A 91 -6.49 -24.60 0.83
C THR A 91 -6.27 -25.75 1.81
N LYS A 92 -7.32 -26.19 2.51
CA LYS A 92 -7.29 -27.18 3.58
C LYS A 92 -7.61 -28.61 3.09
N GLY A 93 -8.07 -28.76 1.84
CA GLY A 93 -8.45 -30.05 1.26
C GLY A 93 -9.72 -30.64 1.88
N ASN A 94 -9.76 -31.96 2.05
CA ASN A 94 -10.89 -32.68 2.67
C ASN A 94 -10.80 -32.77 4.21
N LYS A 95 -9.88 -32.04 4.85
CA LYS A 95 -9.78 -32.01 6.33
C LYS A 95 -11.08 -31.44 6.90
N LYS A 96 -11.86 -32.28 7.58
CA LYS A 96 -13.05 -31.84 8.29
C LYS A 96 -12.65 -31.36 9.68
N GLU A 97 -12.91 -30.09 9.96
CA GLU A 97 -12.81 -29.54 11.31
C GLU A 97 -14.13 -29.76 12.05
N SER A 98 -14.05 -30.04 13.34
CA SER A 98 -15.23 -30.18 14.20
C SER A 98 -14.95 -29.52 15.54
N SER A 99 -15.78 -28.57 15.93
CA SER A 99 -15.70 -27.92 17.24
C SER A 99 -15.81 -28.97 18.36
N SER A 100 -14.74 -29.11 19.15
CA SER A 100 -14.63 -30.01 20.31
C SER A 100 -13.75 -29.43 21.43
N ARG A 101 -13.80 -28.11 21.60
CA ARG A 101 -13.06 -27.39 22.64
C ARG A 101 -13.58 -27.78 24.02
N GLY A 102 -12.64 -28.12 24.91
CA GLY A 102 -12.95 -28.54 26.27
C GLY A 102 -13.08 -27.36 27.23
N ASN A 103 -12.95 -27.61 28.53
CA ASN A 103 -12.93 -26.56 29.57
C ASN A 103 -11.51 -26.12 29.96
N ALA A 104 -10.47 -26.62 29.28
CA ALA A 104 -9.08 -26.25 29.60
C ALA A 104 -8.85 -24.77 29.27
N ARG A 105 -8.66 -23.94 30.31
CA ARG A 105 -8.38 -22.52 30.16
C ARG A 105 -6.94 -22.31 29.71
N LEU A 106 -6.74 -21.44 28.74
CA LEU A 106 -5.43 -21.03 28.23
C LEU A 106 -4.54 -22.19 27.71
N TYR A 107 -5.15 -23.30 27.33
CA TYR A 107 -4.44 -24.47 26.83
C TYR A 107 -5.30 -25.29 25.87
N GLN A 108 -4.76 -25.59 24.69
CA GLN A 108 -5.30 -26.58 23.76
C GLN A 108 -4.27 -27.68 23.50
N SER A 109 -4.71 -28.93 23.58
CA SER A 109 -3.88 -30.07 23.16
C SER A 109 -3.57 -29.99 21.67
N ILE A 110 -2.49 -30.63 21.23
CA ILE A 110 -2.06 -30.63 19.81
C ILE A 110 -3.18 -31.16 18.90
N ASP A 111 -3.91 -32.20 19.32
CA ASP A 111 -5.05 -32.72 18.56
C ASP A 111 -6.16 -31.68 18.40
N LYS A 112 -6.45 -30.91 19.45
CA LYS A 112 -7.46 -29.83 19.40
C LYS A 112 -7.01 -28.65 18.55
N ILE A 113 -5.71 -28.34 18.53
CA ILE A 113 -5.14 -27.37 17.60
C ILE A 113 -5.40 -27.85 16.17
N ARG A 114 -5.10 -29.10 15.84
CA ARG A 114 -5.28 -29.65 14.49
C ARG A 114 -6.74 -29.73 14.04
N LEU A 115 -7.65 -30.20 14.90
CA LEU A 115 -8.99 -30.64 14.51
C LEU A 115 -10.11 -29.59 14.71
N ASN A 116 -9.95 -28.62 15.60
CA ASN A 116 -10.97 -27.58 15.80
C ASN A 116 -10.78 -26.44 14.79
N PRO A 117 -11.84 -25.73 14.36
CA PRO A 117 -11.69 -24.47 13.63
C PRO A 117 -10.94 -23.44 14.47
N VAL A 118 -10.40 -22.37 13.87
CA VAL A 118 -9.71 -21.32 14.66
C VAL A 118 -10.67 -20.66 15.66
N PRO A 119 -10.22 -20.32 16.88
CA PRO A 119 -11.13 -19.86 17.93
C PRO A 119 -11.70 -18.46 17.68
N PHE A 120 -11.01 -17.64 16.90
CA PHE A 120 -11.40 -16.26 16.61
C PHE A 120 -12.44 -16.13 15.48
N ASP A 121 -12.83 -17.24 14.84
CA ASP A 121 -14.03 -17.31 13.99
C ASP A 121 -15.33 -17.39 14.81
N ALA A 122 -15.22 -17.62 16.12
CA ALA A 122 -16.39 -17.73 16.98
C ALA A 122 -17.12 -16.38 17.09
N ILE A 123 -18.41 -16.37 16.76
CA ILE A 123 -19.28 -15.19 16.89
C ILE A 123 -20.36 -15.36 17.97
N SER A 124 -20.63 -16.61 18.38
CA SER A 124 -21.70 -16.91 19.34
C SER A 124 -21.27 -16.54 20.76
N GLY A 125 -22.19 -16.01 21.57
CA GLY A 125 -21.88 -15.46 22.91
C GLY A 125 -21.30 -14.03 22.88
N GLY A 126 -20.83 -13.53 21.73
CA GLY A 126 -20.23 -12.19 21.62
C GLY A 126 -21.19 -11.04 21.98
N LYS A 127 -22.48 -11.18 21.67
CA LYS A 127 -23.51 -10.18 22.01
C LYS A 127 -23.77 -10.10 23.53
N GLU A 128 -23.85 -11.25 24.19
CA GLU A 128 -24.09 -11.34 25.64
C GLU A 128 -22.94 -10.70 26.43
N LEU A 129 -21.71 -10.90 25.95
CA LEU A 129 -20.49 -10.35 26.57
C LEU A 129 -20.17 -8.91 26.14
N LYS A 130 -20.98 -8.32 25.25
CA LYS A 130 -20.68 -7.01 24.62
C LYS A 130 -19.26 -6.96 24.05
N ALA A 131 -18.80 -8.08 23.48
CA ALA A 131 -17.45 -8.25 22.95
C ALA A 131 -17.21 -7.43 21.69
N GLY A 132 -18.27 -7.06 20.96
CA GLY A 132 -18.17 -6.29 19.70
C GLY A 132 -17.91 -7.14 18.46
N VAL A 133 -17.99 -8.46 18.58
CA VAL A 133 -17.81 -9.42 17.48
C VAL A 133 -19.15 -9.89 16.91
N SER A 134 -19.24 -9.97 15.59
CA SER A 134 -20.40 -10.43 14.82
C SER A 134 -19.95 -11.10 13.52
N GLY A 135 -20.88 -11.79 12.85
CA GLY A 135 -20.60 -12.42 11.55
C GLY A 135 -20.11 -11.43 10.47
N TYR A 136 -20.47 -10.16 10.56
CA TYR A 136 -20.10 -9.14 9.56
C TYR A 136 -18.77 -8.45 9.83
N ASN A 137 -18.31 -8.43 11.08
CA ASN A 137 -17.14 -7.62 11.47
C ASN A 137 -15.98 -8.42 12.10
N HIS A 138 -16.15 -9.71 12.42
CA HIS A 138 -15.13 -10.52 13.10
C HIS A 138 -13.74 -10.41 12.44
N ARG A 139 -13.65 -10.43 11.10
CA ARG A 139 -12.38 -10.27 10.38
C ARG A 139 -11.68 -8.93 10.60
N PHE A 140 -12.42 -7.88 10.94
CA PHE A 140 -11.88 -6.53 11.15
C PHE A 140 -11.60 -6.24 12.62
N VAL A 141 -12.33 -6.90 13.54
CA VAL A 141 -12.19 -6.72 14.99
C VAL A 141 -11.33 -7.78 15.67
N CYS A 142 -10.96 -8.85 14.97
CA CYS A 142 -10.09 -9.91 15.50
C CYS A 142 -8.75 -9.89 14.77
N PRO A 143 -7.63 -9.55 15.45
CA PRO A 143 -6.32 -9.46 14.81
C PRO A 143 -5.78 -10.82 14.33
N GLY A 144 -6.43 -11.93 14.66
CA GLY A 144 -6.20 -13.24 14.04
C GLY A 144 -6.50 -13.27 12.53
N HIS A 145 -7.27 -12.32 11.99
CA HIS A 145 -7.45 -12.17 10.54
C HIS A 145 -6.55 -11.07 9.94
N ASP A 146 -5.56 -10.57 10.68
CA ASP A 146 -4.60 -9.64 10.09
C ASP A 146 -3.52 -10.41 9.30
N PRO A 147 -3.22 -10.04 8.04
CA PRO A 147 -2.24 -10.77 7.23
C PRO A 147 -0.82 -10.83 7.81
N ILE A 148 -0.46 -9.91 8.72
CA ILE A 148 0.86 -9.85 9.36
C ILE A 148 0.73 -10.23 10.83
N LEU A 149 -0.18 -9.59 11.54
CA LEU A 149 -0.31 -9.72 12.98
C LEU A 149 -1.08 -10.97 13.40
N GLY A 150 -1.83 -11.59 12.49
CA GLY A 150 -2.49 -12.89 12.70
C GLY A 150 -1.49 -13.98 13.09
N TYR A 151 -0.28 -13.98 12.51
CA TYR A 151 0.77 -14.92 12.90
C TYR A 151 1.16 -14.82 14.38
N LEU A 152 1.02 -13.65 15.02
CA LEU A 152 1.20 -13.50 16.45
C LEU A 152 -0.11 -13.78 17.20
N PHE A 153 -1.15 -12.98 16.94
CA PHE A 153 -2.41 -13.04 17.69
C PHE A 153 -3.15 -14.36 17.47
N GLY A 154 -3.35 -14.75 16.21
CA GLY A 154 -4.03 -15.97 15.82
C GLY A 154 -3.34 -17.22 16.34
N THR A 155 -2.01 -17.32 16.21
CA THR A 155 -1.23 -18.44 16.78
C THR A 155 -1.42 -18.56 18.29
N ILE A 156 -1.28 -17.46 19.04
CA ILE A 156 -1.45 -17.45 20.49
C ILE A 156 -2.89 -17.81 20.88
N ASN A 157 -3.87 -17.27 20.16
CA ASN A 157 -5.28 -17.59 20.32
C ASN A 157 -5.56 -19.08 20.09
N ILE A 158 -5.03 -19.68 19.02
CA ILE A 158 -5.15 -21.11 18.71
C ILE A 158 -4.58 -21.98 19.84
N MET A 159 -3.37 -21.67 20.31
CA MET A 159 -2.71 -22.44 21.37
C MET A 159 -3.44 -22.37 22.72
N THR A 160 -4.07 -21.24 23.00
CA THR A 160 -4.74 -20.96 24.28
C THR A 160 -6.25 -21.26 24.24
N GLY A 161 -6.84 -21.42 23.06
CA GLY A 161 -8.28 -21.56 22.89
C GLY A 161 -9.03 -20.28 23.22
N THR A 162 -8.46 -19.13 22.86
CA THR A 162 -9.02 -17.81 23.14
C THR A 162 -9.28 -17.03 21.85
N ILE A 163 -10.01 -15.93 21.95
CA ILE A 163 -10.17 -14.94 20.89
C ILE A 163 -9.70 -13.59 21.42
N THR A 164 -8.85 -12.90 20.68
CA THR A 164 -8.52 -11.50 20.94
C THR A 164 -9.42 -10.61 20.10
N VAL A 165 -9.97 -9.57 20.71
CA VAL A 165 -10.83 -8.57 20.06
C VAL A 165 -10.24 -7.19 20.30
N ILE A 166 -10.13 -6.40 19.23
CA ILE A 166 -9.69 -5.01 19.27
C ILE A 166 -10.89 -4.07 19.20
N LYS A 167 -10.82 -2.94 19.91
CA LYS A 167 -11.82 -1.86 19.83
C LYS A 167 -11.35 -0.67 19.01
N GLY A 168 -10.18 -0.77 18.40
CA GLY A 168 -9.50 0.32 17.70
C GLY A 168 -8.60 1.13 18.64
N LEU A 169 -7.65 1.83 18.02
CA LEU A 169 -6.68 2.66 18.71
C LEU A 169 -7.38 3.89 19.31
N LYS A 170 -7.25 4.06 20.63
CA LYS A 170 -7.70 5.25 21.36
C LYS A 170 -6.51 5.96 21.99
N PRO A 171 -6.29 7.26 21.68
CA PRO A 171 -5.28 8.04 22.39
C PRO A 171 -5.71 8.18 23.85
N THR A 172 -4.92 7.61 24.77
CA THR A 172 -5.20 7.62 26.21
C THR A 172 -3.99 8.18 26.95
N GLY A 173 -3.92 9.51 27.06
CA GLY A 173 -2.72 10.19 27.59
C GLY A 173 -1.51 9.96 26.68
N ASP A 174 -0.36 9.63 27.28
CA ASP A 174 0.91 9.38 26.57
C ASP A 174 1.06 7.94 26.03
N LEU A 175 0.08 7.06 26.28
CA LEU A 175 0.10 5.66 25.83
C LEU A 175 -0.97 5.38 24.76
N LEU A 176 -0.61 4.50 23.82
CA LEU A 176 -1.52 3.94 22.82
C LEU A 176 -2.29 2.76 23.42
N ASP A 177 -3.61 2.89 23.59
CA ASP A 177 -4.49 1.79 23.98
C ASP A 177 -5.27 1.28 22.77
N PHE A 178 -5.03 0.02 22.40
CA PHE A 178 -5.74 -0.66 21.30
C PHE A 178 -7.09 -1.27 21.75
N GLY A 179 -7.44 -1.11 23.04
CA GLY A 179 -8.67 -1.62 23.62
C GLY A 179 -8.80 -3.13 23.53
N LEU A 180 -7.67 -3.85 23.63
CA LEU A 180 -7.60 -5.30 23.50
C LEU A 180 -8.39 -5.99 24.61
N LYS A 181 -9.29 -6.89 24.22
CA LYS A 181 -10.00 -7.79 25.12
C LYS A 181 -9.83 -9.22 24.66
N ASN A 182 -9.57 -10.12 25.59
CA ASN A 182 -9.42 -11.54 25.30
C ASN A 182 -10.61 -12.30 25.88
N TYR A 183 -11.12 -13.29 25.17
CA TYR A 183 -12.20 -14.14 25.66
C TYR A 183 -11.86 -15.61 25.51
N TYR A 184 -12.30 -16.42 26.46
CA TYR A 184 -12.22 -17.86 26.35
C TYR A 184 -13.27 -18.40 25.38
N VAL A 185 -12.87 -19.38 24.55
CA VAL A 185 -13.76 -20.01 23.58
C VAL A 185 -13.99 -21.47 23.95
N LYS A 186 -15.27 -21.82 24.12
CA LYS A 186 -15.73 -23.16 24.49
C LYS A 186 -16.74 -23.68 23.48
N THR A 187 -16.64 -24.96 23.14
CA THR A 187 -17.67 -25.62 22.33
C THR A 187 -18.85 -26.00 23.20
N GLU A 188 -20.06 -25.67 22.75
CA GLU A 188 -21.31 -26.14 23.33
C GLU A 188 -22.11 -26.94 22.30
N ILE A 189 -22.94 -27.85 22.82
CA ILE A 189 -23.84 -28.68 22.03
C ILE A 189 -25.21 -28.00 22.07
N LEU A 190 -25.67 -27.56 20.91
CA LEU A 190 -27.01 -27.04 20.72
C LEU A 190 -27.87 -28.15 20.17
N ASN A 191 -29.01 -28.38 20.83
CA ASN A 191 -29.99 -29.35 20.40
C ASN A 191 -31.15 -28.64 19.69
N PHE A 192 -31.46 -29.08 18.47
CA PHE A 192 -32.59 -28.58 17.69
C PHE A 192 -33.46 -29.73 17.22
N ILE A 193 -34.78 -29.54 17.27
CA ILE A 193 -35.73 -30.45 16.65
C ILE A 193 -36.12 -29.84 15.30
N LYS A 194 -35.86 -30.56 14.22
CA LYS A 194 -36.29 -30.17 12.87
C LYS A 194 -36.88 -31.39 12.16
N ASN A 195 -38.13 -31.30 11.71
CA ASN A 195 -38.87 -32.39 11.07
C ASN A 195 -38.83 -33.70 11.89
N ASP A 196 -39.14 -33.60 13.19
CA ASP A 196 -39.13 -34.71 14.16
C ASP A 196 -37.80 -35.46 14.29
N LYS A 197 -36.70 -34.86 13.83
CA LYS A 197 -35.34 -35.35 14.02
C LYS A 197 -34.56 -34.42 14.94
N GLU A 198 -33.89 -35.02 15.90
CA GLU A 198 -32.93 -34.35 16.77
C GLU A 198 -31.64 -34.06 15.98
N ILE A 199 -31.23 -32.80 15.96
CA ILE A 199 -30.00 -32.34 15.30
C ILE A 199 -29.12 -31.71 16.36
N LEU A 200 -27.99 -32.36 16.63
CA LEU A 200 -26.94 -31.86 17.52
C LEU A 200 -25.94 -31.02 16.72
N ILE A 201 -25.80 -29.75 17.08
CA ILE A 201 -24.85 -28.82 16.46
C ILE A 201 -23.81 -28.44 17.50
N PHE A 202 -22.55 -28.76 17.21
CA PHE A 202 -21.41 -28.32 17.99
C PHE A 202 -20.99 -26.94 17.52
N ARG A 203 -20.96 -25.96 18.43
CA ARG A 203 -20.62 -24.58 18.08
C ARG A 203 -19.71 -23.95 19.13
N ASP A 204 -18.76 -23.16 18.68
CA ASP A 204 -17.87 -22.39 19.54
C ASP A 204 -18.55 -21.10 20.03
N PHE A 205 -18.51 -20.90 21.34
CA PHE A 205 -19.06 -19.76 22.06
C PHE A 205 -17.96 -19.01 22.81
N LEU A 206 -18.00 -17.68 22.73
CA LEU A 206 -17.30 -16.80 23.65
C LEU A 206 -17.96 -16.93 25.03
N LYS A 207 -17.16 -17.05 26.09
CA LYS A 207 -17.67 -17.27 27.46
C LYS A 207 -17.31 -16.20 28.46
N GLU A 208 -16.05 -16.07 28.81
CA GLU A 208 -15.60 -15.14 29.85
C GLU A 208 -14.42 -14.33 29.35
N GLU A 209 -14.35 -13.06 29.79
CA GLU A 209 -13.19 -12.21 29.55
C GLU A 209 -11.99 -12.79 30.32
N VAL A 210 -10.85 -12.86 29.63
CA VAL A 210 -9.57 -13.32 30.16
C VAL A 210 -8.65 -12.10 30.29
N GLY A 211 -7.60 -12.22 31.09
CA GLY A 211 -6.65 -11.14 31.32
C GLY A 211 -5.95 -10.61 30.05
N PRO A 212 -5.00 -9.68 30.21
CA PRO A 212 -4.33 -9.02 29.08
C PRO A 212 -3.62 -10.02 28.16
N PHE A 213 -3.32 -9.60 26.94
CA PHE A 213 -2.69 -10.47 25.94
C PHE A 213 -1.33 -11.02 26.42
N SER A 214 -0.64 -10.32 27.32
CA SER A 214 0.57 -10.80 28.00
C SER A 214 0.35 -12.09 28.80
N GLU A 215 -0.82 -12.29 29.41
CA GLU A 215 -1.12 -13.54 30.12
C GLU A 215 -1.25 -14.74 29.17
N LEU A 216 -1.78 -14.51 27.96
CA LEU A 216 -1.86 -15.54 26.93
C LEU A 216 -0.46 -15.90 26.41
N LEU A 217 0.40 -14.89 26.20
CA LEU A 217 1.81 -15.10 25.86
C LEU A 217 2.54 -15.87 26.96
N ASP A 218 2.33 -15.51 28.22
CA ASP A 218 2.90 -16.19 29.37
C ASP A 218 2.45 -17.66 29.46
N ALA A 219 1.17 -17.95 29.16
CA ALA A 219 0.68 -19.32 29.13
C ALA A 219 1.40 -20.17 28.07
N VAL A 220 1.61 -19.61 26.87
CA VAL A 220 2.39 -20.27 25.79
C VAL A 220 3.85 -20.44 26.20
N ALA A 221 4.48 -19.41 26.76
CA ALA A 221 5.86 -19.48 27.23
C ALA A 221 6.04 -20.52 28.35
N LYS A 222 5.10 -20.59 29.30
CA LYS A 222 5.08 -21.59 30.37
C LYS A 222 4.94 -23.00 29.81
N ARG A 223 4.09 -23.22 28.80
CA ARG A 223 3.96 -24.53 28.11
C ARG A 223 5.29 -24.97 27.51
N ILE A 224 5.96 -24.09 26.75
CA ILE A 224 7.26 -24.38 26.12
C ILE A 224 8.34 -24.65 27.17
N LYS A 225 8.35 -23.90 28.28
CA LYS A 225 9.32 -24.14 29.37
C LYS A 225 9.06 -25.45 30.10
N LYS A 226 7.79 -25.84 30.29
CA LYS A 226 7.39 -27.06 30.99
C LYS A 226 7.78 -28.32 30.20
N ASP A 227 7.48 -28.34 28.91
CA ASP A 227 7.90 -29.39 27.99
C ASP A 227 8.28 -28.74 26.66
N LYS A 228 9.59 -28.62 26.42
CA LYS A 228 10.11 -27.95 25.22
C LYS A 228 9.69 -28.64 23.94
N LYS A 229 9.65 -29.97 23.92
CA LYS A 229 9.33 -30.72 22.71
C LYS A 229 7.84 -30.57 22.39
N GLU A 230 6.98 -30.82 23.37
CA GLU A 230 5.53 -30.70 23.21
C GLU A 230 5.10 -29.26 22.92
N GLY A 231 5.64 -28.30 23.65
CA GLY A 231 5.28 -26.89 23.49
C GLY A 231 5.72 -26.31 22.14
N LEU A 232 6.92 -26.65 21.66
CA LEU A 232 7.36 -26.24 20.32
C LEU A 232 6.54 -26.92 19.23
N GLN A 233 6.21 -28.21 19.40
CA GLN A 233 5.33 -28.90 18.46
C GLN A 233 3.97 -28.20 18.38
N ALA A 234 3.36 -27.88 19.52
CA ALA A 234 2.09 -27.16 19.56
C ALA A 234 2.16 -25.76 18.92
N LEU A 235 3.26 -25.04 19.12
CA LEU A 235 3.49 -23.74 18.48
C LEU A 235 3.59 -23.88 16.95
N CYS A 236 4.36 -24.84 16.45
CA CYS A 236 4.46 -25.10 15.01
C CYS A 236 3.11 -25.49 14.39
N GLU A 237 2.33 -26.32 15.07
CA GLU A 237 1.00 -26.74 14.61
C GLU A 237 0.01 -25.56 14.59
N ALA A 238 0.07 -24.69 15.61
CA ALA A 238 -0.74 -23.47 15.64
C ALA A 238 -0.35 -22.48 14.55
N LEU A 239 0.95 -22.27 14.33
CA LEU A 239 1.46 -21.43 13.23
C LEU A 239 1.04 -21.96 11.86
N PHE A 240 1.12 -23.28 11.65
CA PHE A 240 0.71 -23.89 10.38
C PHE A 240 -0.79 -23.78 10.16
N LYS A 241 -1.60 -23.96 11.22
CA LYS A 241 -3.04 -23.76 11.15
C LYS A 241 -3.40 -22.31 10.83
N GLU A 242 -2.73 -21.35 11.47
CA GLU A 242 -2.89 -19.92 11.21
C GLU A 242 -2.56 -19.60 9.74
N TYR A 243 -1.46 -20.14 9.23
CA TYR A 243 -1.09 -20.02 7.83
C TYR A 243 -2.17 -20.57 6.88
N GLU A 244 -2.67 -21.80 7.13
CA GLU A 244 -3.75 -22.38 6.32
C GLU A 244 -5.03 -21.53 6.39
N HIS A 245 -5.32 -20.93 7.55
CA HIS A 245 -6.50 -20.08 7.78
C HIS A 245 -6.42 -18.74 7.04
N LEU A 246 -5.33 -17.98 7.23
CA LEU A 246 -5.11 -16.72 6.52
C LEU A 246 -5.08 -16.93 5.00
N LYS A 247 -4.51 -18.04 4.54
CA LYS A 247 -4.50 -18.39 3.11
C LYS A 247 -5.89 -18.67 2.55
N SER A 248 -6.76 -19.36 3.29
CA SER A 248 -8.16 -19.55 2.86
C SER A 248 -8.95 -18.26 2.89
N ASP A 249 -8.78 -17.44 3.93
CA ASP A 249 -9.52 -16.19 4.08
C ASP A 249 -9.13 -15.18 3.00
N LYS A 250 -7.86 -15.09 2.63
CA LYS A 250 -7.34 -14.20 1.59
C LYS A 250 -8.08 -14.36 0.24
N ILE A 251 -8.31 -15.59 -0.19
CA ILE A 251 -8.91 -15.89 -1.51
C ILE A 251 -10.44 -15.92 -1.48
N SER A 252 -11.04 -15.78 -0.30
CA SER A 252 -12.49 -15.78 -0.11
C SER A 252 -13.14 -14.45 -0.55
N SER A 253 -14.47 -14.46 -0.63
CA SER A 253 -15.31 -13.31 -1.00
C SER A 253 -15.09 -12.06 -0.16
N GLN A 254 -14.92 -12.19 1.16
CA GLN A 254 -14.69 -11.06 2.05
C GLN A 254 -13.19 -10.70 2.19
N SER A 255 -12.28 -11.58 1.75
CA SER A 255 -10.83 -11.41 1.86
C SER A 255 -10.35 -11.15 3.30
N LEU A 256 -9.08 -10.74 3.45
CA LEU A 256 -8.50 -10.21 4.69
C LEU A 256 -8.44 -8.67 4.62
N PRO A 257 -8.50 -7.94 5.75
CA PRO A 257 -8.27 -6.50 5.76
C PRO A 257 -6.87 -6.13 5.28
N ILE A 258 -6.69 -4.86 4.90
CA ILE A 258 -5.35 -4.28 4.72
C ILE A 258 -4.58 -4.42 6.05
N PRO A 259 -3.31 -4.90 6.01
CA PRO A 259 -2.52 -5.13 7.21
C PRO A 259 -2.48 -3.91 8.14
N CYS A 260 -2.57 -4.17 9.44
CA CYS A 260 -2.51 -3.22 10.55
C CYS A 260 -3.67 -2.20 10.62
N ILE A 261 -4.47 -2.00 9.56
CA ILE A 261 -5.58 -1.03 9.58
C ILE A 261 -6.64 -1.42 10.61
N GLY A 262 -6.92 -2.73 10.76
CA GLY A 262 -7.82 -3.23 11.79
C GLY A 262 -7.42 -2.77 13.18
N MET A 263 -6.14 -2.86 13.55
CA MET A 263 -5.63 -2.39 14.85
C MET A 263 -5.88 -0.91 15.11
N ILE A 264 -5.76 -0.09 14.06
CA ILE A 264 -5.97 1.36 14.16
C ILE A 264 -7.47 1.65 14.27
N SER A 265 -8.25 1.13 13.32
CA SER A 265 -9.69 1.31 13.26
C SER A 265 -10.35 0.13 12.54
N PRO A 266 -11.05 -0.74 13.27
CA PRO A 266 -11.83 -1.82 12.67
C PRO A 266 -12.91 -1.30 11.70
N ASP A 267 -13.49 -0.13 12.00
CA ASP A 267 -14.49 0.50 11.14
C ASP A 267 -13.87 0.94 9.80
N LEU A 268 -12.68 1.56 9.84
CA LEU A 268 -11.94 1.93 8.63
C LEU A 268 -11.55 0.71 7.80
N ALA A 269 -11.07 -0.37 8.46
CA ALA A 269 -10.77 -1.63 7.79
C ALA A 269 -12.01 -2.22 7.08
N SER A 270 -13.17 -2.13 7.73
CA SER A 270 -14.44 -2.56 7.15
C SER A 270 -14.87 -1.71 5.95
N GLU A 271 -14.74 -0.39 6.04
CA GLU A 271 -15.06 0.54 4.95
C GLU A 271 -14.15 0.31 3.73
N PHE A 272 -12.84 0.16 3.95
CA PHE A 272 -11.90 -0.16 2.88
C PHE A 272 -12.22 -1.50 2.22
N SER A 273 -12.48 -2.55 3.00
CA SER A 273 -12.87 -3.86 2.46
C SER A 273 -14.18 -3.78 1.64
N LYS A 274 -15.20 -3.05 2.11
CA LYS A 274 -16.44 -2.80 1.36
C LYS A 274 -16.21 -2.04 0.06
N ALA A 275 -15.22 -1.14 0.04
CA ALA A 275 -14.78 -0.43 -1.16
C ALA A 275 -13.91 -1.29 -2.10
N GLY A 276 -13.64 -2.56 -1.76
CA GLY A 276 -12.76 -3.45 -2.52
C GLY A 276 -11.27 -3.22 -2.27
N LEU A 277 -10.89 -2.48 -1.22
CA LEU A 277 -9.52 -2.29 -0.78
C LEU A 277 -9.21 -3.27 0.35
N ASP A 278 -8.97 -4.52 -0.04
CA ASP A 278 -8.63 -5.64 0.85
C ASP A 278 -7.24 -6.22 0.50
N PHE A 279 -6.74 -7.17 1.29
CA PHE A 279 -5.37 -7.69 1.15
C PHE A 279 -5.07 -8.35 -0.20
N GLU A 280 -6.01 -9.11 -0.75
CA GLU A 280 -5.83 -9.76 -2.06
C GLU A 280 -5.87 -8.72 -3.20
N ASN A 281 -6.73 -7.70 -3.09
CA ASN A 281 -6.72 -6.60 -4.04
C ASN A 281 -5.46 -5.74 -3.89
N LEU A 282 -4.91 -5.57 -2.70
CA LEU A 282 -3.64 -4.87 -2.46
C LEU A 282 -2.46 -5.55 -3.17
N GLU A 283 -2.42 -6.89 -3.22
CA GLU A 283 -1.41 -7.62 -4.00
C GLU A 283 -1.52 -7.29 -5.50
N THR A 284 -2.75 -7.29 -6.04
CA THR A 284 -3.00 -6.96 -7.44
C THR A 284 -2.63 -5.50 -7.74
N ILE A 285 -3.00 -4.55 -6.86
CA ILE A 285 -2.62 -3.13 -6.95
C ILE A 285 -1.10 -2.99 -6.95
N GLY A 286 -0.40 -3.72 -6.07
CA GLY A 286 1.06 -3.74 -6.03
C GLY A 286 1.67 -4.22 -7.35
N LYS A 287 1.17 -5.32 -7.92
CA LYS A 287 1.62 -5.84 -9.22
C LYS A 287 1.37 -4.84 -10.36
N GLN A 288 0.18 -4.24 -10.40
CA GLN A 288 -0.19 -3.20 -11.37
C GLN A 288 0.82 -2.04 -11.34
N TYR A 289 1.10 -1.52 -10.15
CA TYR A 289 2.09 -0.46 -9.94
C TYR A 289 3.50 -0.90 -10.41
N THR A 290 3.96 -2.08 -9.98
CA THR A 290 5.30 -2.58 -10.31
C THR A 290 5.48 -2.82 -11.80
N TYR A 291 4.50 -3.39 -12.50
CA TYR A 291 4.58 -3.59 -13.94
C TYR A 291 4.60 -2.26 -14.68
N SER A 292 3.85 -1.26 -14.23
CA SER A 292 3.91 0.09 -14.78
C SER A 292 5.30 0.70 -14.67
N TYR A 293 5.93 0.56 -13.50
CA TYR A 293 7.31 0.99 -13.26
C TYR A 293 8.32 0.28 -14.17
N ILE A 294 8.21 -1.05 -14.33
CA ILE A 294 9.11 -1.84 -15.19
C ILE A 294 9.01 -1.39 -16.65
N ILE A 295 7.79 -1.22 -17.18
CA ILE A 295 7.58 -0.76 -18.56
C ILE A 295 8.19 0.62 -18.76
N ASN A 296 7.92 1.58 -17.87
CA ASN A 296 8.52 2.91 -17.93
C ASN A 296 10.05 2.87 -17.90
N THR A 297 10.63 2.00 -17.07
CA THR A 297 12.08 1.82 -16.99
C THR A 297 12.66 1.28 -18.30
N ILE A 298 12.02 0.26 -18.88
CA ILE A 298 12.42 -0.30 -20.18
C ILE A 298 12.34 0.77 -21.28
N ILE A 299 11.25 1.52 -21.35
CA ILE A 299 11.09 2.61 -22.33
C ILE A 299 12.16 3.69 -22.15
N SER A 300 12.47 4.06 -20.90
CA SER A 300 13.52 5.03 -20.60
C SER A 300 14.91 4.54 -21.07
N MET A 301 15.22 3.26 -20.80
CA MET A 301 16.47 2.63 -21.22
C MET A 301 16.59 2.57 -22.75
N LEU A 302 15.52 2.16 -23.44
CA LEU A 302 15.49 2.08 -24.90
C LEU A 302 15.64 3.47 -25.53
N TYR A 303 14.90 4.47 -25.01
CA TYR A 303 15.00 5.84 -25.50
C TYR A 303 16.41 6.38 -25.35
N TYR A 304 16.99 6.22 -24.16
CA TYR A 304 18.34 6.69 -23.86
C TYR A 304 19.40 5.99 -24.71
N ALA A 305 19.31 4.67 -24.90
CA ALA A 305 20.24 3.92 -25.72
C ALA A 305 20.25 4.36 -27.19
N LEU A 306 19.08 4.73 -27.73
CA LEU A 306 18.92 5.14 -29.13
C LEU A 306 19.28 6.62 -29.39
N HIS A 307 19.24 7.46 -28.36
CA HIS A 307 19.44 8.91 -28.47
C HIS A 307 20.66 9.43 -27.72
N LYS A 308 21.56 8.55 -27.26
CA LYS A 308 22.79 8.97 -26.61
C LYS A 308 23.68 9.70 -27.64
N THR A 309 23.70 11.03 -27.59
CA THR A 309 24.62 11.87 -28.37
C THR A 309 25.65 12.53 -27.47
N THR A 310 26.87 12.76 -27.97
CA THR A 310 27.94 13.50 -27.28
C THR A 310 27.79 15.02 -27.36
N ASP A 311 26.89 15.53 -28.21
CA ASP A 311 26.83 16.95 -28.54
C ASP A 311 25.50 17.60 -28.07
N GLY A 312 25.61 18.69 -27.30
CA GLY A 312 24.50 19.52 -26.80
C GLY A 312 24.18 19.33 -25.31
N TYR A 313 23.10 19.97 -24.82
CA TYR A 313 22.66 19.84 -23.43
C TYR A 313 22.36 18.36 -23.10
N GLU A 314 23.29 17.73 -22.37
CA GLU A 314 23.34 16.28 -22.10
C GLU A 314 22.04 15.75 -21.49
N ASP A 315 21.38 16.61 -20.71
CA ASP A 315 20.18 16.26 -19.96
C ASP A 315 18.86 16.47 -20.72
N LYS A 316 18.90 16.98 -21.97
CA LYS A 316 17.68 17.19 -22.78
C LYS A 316 16.87 15.91 -22.95
N HIS A 317 17.56 14.78 -23.14
CA HIS A 317 16.92 13.47 -23.31
C HIS A 317 16.27 12.97 -22.03
N LYS A 318 16.85 13.27 -20.86
CA LYS A 318 16.25 12.91 -19.56
C LYS A 318 14.94 13.64 -19.34
N VAL A 319 14.88 14.93 -19.69
CA VAL A 319 13.64 15.72 -19.63
C VAL A 319 12.59 15.20 -20.62
N ARG A 320 12.99 14.87 -21.86
CA ARG A 320 12.08 14.29 -22.85
C ARG A 320 11.52 12.94 -22.41
N ILE A 321 12.33 12.07 -21.82
CA ILE A 321 11.87 10.80 -21.23
C ILE A 321 10.71 11.05 -20.26
N GLN A 322 10.86 12.00 -19.30
CA GLN A 322 9.78 12.30 -18.36
C GLN A 322 8.49 12.74 -19.07
N LYS A 323 8.61 13.62 -20.07
CA LYS A 323 7.46 14.08 -20.88
C LYS A 323 6.79 12.92 -21.64
N ILE A 324 7.58 12.04 -22.26
CA ILE A 324 7.09 10.84 -22.96
C ILE A 324 6.30 9.95 -22.00
N LEU A 325 6.88 9.63 -20.83
CA LEU A 325 6.25 8.77 -19.83
C LEU A 325 4.97 9.40 -19.28
N ASN A 326 4.95 10.70 -19.00
CA ASN A 326 3.77 11.41 -18.51
C ASN A 326 2.61 11.33 -19.50
N VAL A 327 2.86 11.62 -20.78
CA VAL A 327 1.82 11.56 -21.81
C VAL A 327 1.33 10.13 -22.00
N ALA A 328 2.24 9.15 -22.12
CA ALA A 328 1.89 7.76 -22.34
C ALA A 328 1.06 7.16 -21.19
N ASN A 329 1.48 7.39 -19.94
CA ASN A 329 0.75 6.89 -18.77
C ASN A 329 -0.61 7.58 -18.61
N THR A 330 -0.69 8.89 -18.87
CA THR A 330 -1.98 9.62 -18.85
C THR A 330 -2.96 9.04 -19.87
N ILE A 331 -2.50 8.76 -21.10
CA ILE A 331 -3.32 8.12 -22.14
C ILE A 331 -3.79 6.73 -21.68
N ALA A 332 -2.88 5.88 -21.18
CA ALA A 332 -3.23 4.53 -20.76
C ALA A 332 -4.22 4.53 -19.58
N THR A 333 -3.96 5.33 -18.54
CA THR A 333 -4.82 5.44 -17.36
C THR A 333 -6.19 6.03 -17.68
N SER A 334 -6.25 7.10 -18.49
CA SER A 334 -7.54 7.67 -18.90
C SER A 334 -8.34 6.70 -19.77
N SER A 335 -7.67 5.97 -20.67
CA SER A 335 -8.29 4.92 -21.48
C SER A 335 -8.88 3.79 -20.63
N ASN A 336 -8.13 3.28 -19.64
CA ASN A 336 -8.63 2.26 -18.71
C ASN A 336 -9.82 2.74 -17.88
N LEU A 337 -9.78 3.99 -17.39
CA LEU A 337 -10.89 4.59 -16.67
C LEU A 337 -12.15 4.66 -17.55
N VAL A 338 -12.03 5.17 -18.78
CA VAL A 338 -13.15 5.25 -19.73
C VAL A 338 -13.69 3.85 -20.02
N TYR A 339 -12.83 2.86 -20.29
CA TYR A 339 -13.25 1.48 -20.54
C TYR A 339 -14.07 0.91 -19.37
N CYS A 340 -13.58 1.06 -18.14
CA CYS A 340 -14.28 0.55 -16.95
C CYS A 340 -15.63 1.25 -16.73
N LEU A 341 -15.69 2.57 -16.95
CA LEU A 341 -16.94 3.33 -16.82
C LEU A 341 -17.97 2.94 -17.88
N VAL A 342 -17.56 2.84 -19.15
CA VAL A 342 -18.44 2.50 -20.27
C VAL A 342 -19.00 1.09 -20.10
N THR A 343 -18.16 0.10 -19.80
CA THR A 343 -18.60 -1.29 -19.60
C THR A 343 -19.59 -1.42 -18.44
N SER A 344 -19.36 -0.67 -17.35
CA SER A 344 -20.29 -0.63 -16.21
C SER A 344 -21.67 -0.08 -16.57
N ILE A 345 -21.76 0.90 -17.47
CA ILE A 345 -23.04 1.44 -17.97
C ILE A 345 -23.82 0.39 -18.77
N PHE A 346 -23.12 -0.49 -19.50
CA PHE A 346 -23.73 -1.55 -20.31
C PHE A 346 -24.03 -2.84 -19.52
N ASN A 347 -24.03 -2.78 -18.18
CA ASN A 347 -24.20 -3.93 -17.27
C ASN A 347 -23.15 -5.06 -17.46
N GLU A 348 -22.03 -4.77 -18.11
CA GLU A 348 -20.84 -5.64 -18.04
C GLU A 348 -20.01 -5.22 -16.83
N ASN A 349 -20.03 -6.02 -15.77
CA ASN A 349 -19.36 -5.69 -14.52
C ASN A 349 -17.84 -5.91 -14.60
N ASN A 350 -17.16 -5.12 -15.44
CA ASN A 350 -15.72 -5.22 -15.74
C ASN A 350 -14.83 -4.41 -14.79
N PHE A 351 -15.32 -4.01 -13.61
CA PHE A 351 -14.49 -3.35 -12.58
C PHE A 351 -13.23 -4.12 -12.20
N ARG A 352 -13.21 -5.44 -12.46
CA ARG A 352 -12.00 -6.27 -12.30
C ARG A 352 -10.84 -5.85 -13.20
N LYS A 353 -11.11 -5.14 -14.30
CA LYS A 353 -10.11 -4.59 -15.23
C LYS A 353 -9.58 -3.23 -14.79
N PHE A 354 -10.07 -2.68 -13.68
CA PHE A 354 -9.64 -1.35 -13.23
C PHE A 354 -8.21 -1.38 -12.71
N ASP A 355 -7.35 -0.55 -13.31
CA ASP A 355 -5.91 -0.50 -13.07
C ASP A 355 -5.57 0.52 -11.97
N VAL A 356 -6.02 0.24 -10.74
CA VAL A 356 -5.80 1.12 -9.58
C VAL A 356 -4.30 1.36 -9.32
N GLY A 357 -3.48 0.31 -9.37
CA GLY A 357 -2.04 0.43 -9.14
C GLY A 357 -1.32 1.25 -10.21
N GLY A 358 -1.71 1.11 -11.49
CA GLY A 358 -1.19 1.96 -12.54
C GLY A 358 -1.71 3.41 -12.47
N PHE A 359 -2.92 3.63 -11.93
CA PHE A 359 -3.42 4.98 -11.62
C PHE A 359 -2.54 5.66 -10.56
N VAL A 360 -2.28 4.97 -9.44
CA VAL A 360 -1.37 5.46 -8.38
C VAL A 360 0.03 5.75 -8.93
N TYR A 361 0.56 4.84 -9.74
CA TYR A 361 1.86 5.02 -10.36
C TYR A 361 1.90 6.23 -11.30
N THR A 362 0.84 6.47 -12.08
CA THR A 362 0.75 7.62 -13.00
C THR A 362 0.78 8.94 -12.23
N PHE A 363 0.03 9.05 -11.14
CA PHE A 363 0.09 10.22 -10.25
C PHE A 363 1.48 10.43 -9.68
N HIS A 364 2.11 9.36 -9.18
CA HIS A 364 3.47 9.42 -8.67
C HIS A 364 4.48 9.88 -9.73
N GLN A 365 4.40 9.33 -10.94
CA GLN A 365 5.23 9.69 -12.09
C GLN A 365 5.06 11.16 -12.49
N LEU A 366 3.82 11.67 -12.51
CA LEU A 366 3.55 13.08 -12.84
C LEU A 366 4.19 14.03 -11.83
N ILE A 367 4.06 13.74 -10.53
CA ILE A 367 4.66 14.55 -9.46
C ILE A 367 6.19 14.52 -9.56
N GLN A 368 6.80 13.33 -9.59
CA GLN A 368 8.27 13.21 -9.69
C GLN A 368 8.82 13.87 -10.96
N SER A 369 8.09 13.76 -12.07
CA SER A 369 8.50 14.40 -13.32
C SER A 369 8.45 15.91 -13.24
N ALA A 370 7.43 16.48 -12.61
CA ALA A 370 7.34 17.93 -12.42
C ALA A 370 8.54 18.45 -11.61
N ASP A 371 8.83 17.82 -10.48
CA ASP A 371 9.97 18.17 -9.63
C ASP A 371 11.30 18.04 -10.39
N PHE A 372 11.48 16.95 -11.14
CA PHE A 372 12.67 16.72 -11.95
C PHE A 372 12.83 17.77 -13.05
N ILE A 373 11.78 18.08 -13.81
CA ILE A 373 11.84 19.04 -14.92
C ILE A 373 12.17 20.43 -14.38
N ASN A 374 11.54 20.84 -13.28
CA ASN A 374 11.83 22.11 -12.62
C ASN A 374 13.30 22.20 -12.16
N LEU A 375 13.82 21.12 -11.57
CA LEU A 375 15.23 21.05 -11.17
C LEU A 375 16.20 21.16 -12.35
N MET A 376 15.87 20.53 -13.49
CA MET A 376 16.71 20.61 -14.69
C MET A 376 16.67 22.00 -15.32
N GLU A 377 15.51 22.65 -15.30
CA GLU A 377 15.34 24.02 -15.74
C GLU A 377 16.16 24.99 -14.87
N GLU A 378 16.07 24.86 -13.54
CA GLU A 378 16.86 25.67 -12.60
C GLU A 378 18.37 25.53 -12.87
N LYS A 379 18.86 24.29 -13.03
CA LYS A 379 20.27 24.03 -13.36
C LYS A 379 20.68 24.71 -14.66
N TYR A 380 19.84 24.62 -15.69
CA TYR A 380 20.11 25.24 -16.98
C TYR A 380 20.16 26.77 -16.89
N ILE A 381 19.26 27.39 -16.11
CA ILE A 381 19.27 28.82 -15.84
C ILE A 381 20.55 29.24 -15.12
N ILE A 382 20.95 28.51 -14.08
CA ILE A 382 22.18 28.78 -13.31
C ILE A 382 23.44 28.64 -14.18
N GLU A 383 23.52 27.63 -15.04
CA GLU A 383 24.64 27.46 -15.97
C GLU A 383 24.69 28.61 -16.99
N SER A 384 23.53 29.01 -17.52
CA SER A 384 23.43 30.14 -18.44
C SER A 384 23.86 31.45 -17.78
N MET A 385 23.49 31.67 -16.52
CA MET A 385 23.99 32.79 -15.70
C MET A 385 25.50 32.81 -15.59
N LYS A 386 26.09 31.68 -15.17
CA LYS A 386 27.55 31.56 -14.97
C LYS A 386 28.29 31.86 -16.27
N ASN A 387 27.79 31.33 -17.39
CA ASN A 387 28.37 31.61 -18.70
C ASN A 387 28.26 33.09 -19.07
N LYS A 388 27.12 33.74 -18.76
CA LYS A 388 26.95 35.17 -19.01
C LYS A 388 27.86 36.05 -18.15
N ILE A 389 28.07 35.66 -16.88
CA ILE A 389 28.98 36.34 -15.96
C ILE A 389 30.44 36.16 -16.40
N ASN A 390 30.86 34.97 -16.82
CA ASN A 390 32.24 34.72 -17.26
C ASN A 390 32.62 35.41 -18.60
N ILE A 391 31.63 35.95 -19.32
CA ILE A 391 31.83 36.72 -20.57
C ILE A 391 31.94 38.23 -20.29
N ILE A 392 31.51 38.65 -19.10
CA ILE A 392 31.64 40.01 -18.57
C ILE A 392 32.97 40.10 -17.82
#